data_AF-A0A1I3LWG0-F1
#
_entry.id   AF-A0A1I3LWG0-F1
#
_cell.length_a   1.000
_cell.length_b   1.000
_cell.length_c   1.000
_cell.angle_alpha   90.00
_cell.angle_beta   90.00
_cell.angle_gamma   90.00
#
_symmetry.space_group_name_H-M   'P 1'
#
loop_
_entity.id
_entity.type
_entity.pdbx_description
1 polymer ?
#
loop_
_entity_poly.entity_id
_entity_poly.type
_entity_poly.pdbx_seq_one_letter_code
_entity_poly.pdbx_strand_id
1 'polypeptide(L)' 'MDWVKEARWVEDGKYFTSSGVSAGTDMSLAMIAKIYGIDAAVSFADMAEYEWNNDPHHDIFAKKYGLID' A
#
# COMPACT_ATOMS: atom_id res chain seq x y z
N MET A 1 -5.57 -17.37 -9.82
CA MET A 1 -5.63 -15.91 -9.96
C MET A 1 -6.43 -15.47 -8.76
N ASP A 2 -5.72 -14.96 -7.76
CA ASP A 2 -6.23 -14.89 -6.40
C ASP A 2 -6.43 -13.42 -6.07
N TRP A 3 -7.53 -12.86 -6.55
CA TRP A 3 -7.82 -11.44 -6.42
C TRP A 3 -8.29 -11.10 -5.00
N VAL A 4 -7.66 -10.13 -4.35
CA VAL A 4 -7.97 -9.69 -2.98
C VAL A 4 -8.69 -8.34 -3.04
N LYS A 5 -10.01 -8.35 -2.87
CA LYS A 5 -10.86 -7.20 -3.17
C LYS A 5 -10.64 -5.96 -2.29
N GLU A 6 -10.28 -6.19 -1.03
CA GLU A 6 -10.12 -5.15 -0.01
C GLU A 6 -8.66 -4.72 0.19
N ALA A 7 -7.71 -5.35 -0.52
CA ALA A 7 -6.31 -4.99 -0.38
C ALA A 7 -6.05 -3.58 -0.93
N ARG A 8 -5.32 -2.76 -0.17
CA ARG A 8 -4.69 -1.54 -0.68
C ARG A 8 -3.57 -1.92 -1.66
N TRP A 9 -2.73 -2.87 -1.27
CA TRP A 9 -1.73 -3.48 -2.12
C TRP A 9 -1.47 -4.93 -1.73
N VAL A 10 -0.88 -5.67 -2.67
CA VAL A 10 -0.47 -7.06 -2.49
C VAL A 10 0.99 -7.18 -2.90
N GLU A 11 1.76 -7.88 -2.06
CA GLU A 11 3.07 -8.43 -2.44
C GLU A 11 2.89 -9.92 -2.78
N ASP A 12 3.29 -10.32 -3.98
CA ASP A 12 3.40 -11.72 -4.39
C ASP A 12 4.82 -11.99 -4.93
N GLY A 13 5.68 -12.48 -4.04
CA GLY A 13 7.09 -12.72 -4.32
C GLY A 13 7.84 -11.44 -4.69
N LYS A 14 8.11 -11.25 -5.98
CA LYS A 14 8.80 -10.04 -6.51
C LYS A 14 7.85 -9.00 -7.08
N TYR A 15 6.56 -9.29 -7.12
CA TYR A 15 5.55 -8.43 -7.72
C TYR A 15 4.81 -7.65 -6.64
N PHE A 16 4.60 -6.37 -6.91
CA PHE A 16 3.79 -5.47 -6.09
C PHE A 16 2.69 -4.88 -6.97
N THR A 17 1.46 -4.95 -6.50
CA THR A 17 0.30 -4.36 -7.18
C THR A 17 -0.54 -3.57 -6.18
N SER A 18 -1.06 -2.41 -6.57
CA SER A 18 -1.90 -1.56 -5.73
C SER A 18 -3.25 -1.27 -6.41
N SER A 19 -4.23 -0.90 -5.60
CA SER A 19 -5.61 -0.63 -6.05
C SER A 19 -5.77 0.74 -6.72
N GLY A 20 -5.28 1.81 -6.08
CA GLY A 20 -5.44 3.19 -6.56
C GLY A 20 -4.25 4.08 -6.21
N VAL A 21 -4.34 5.37 -6.53
CA VAL A 21 -3.21 6.32 -6.41
C VAL A 21 -2.65 6.38 -4.98
N SER A 22 -3.51 6.61 -3.98
CA SER A 22 -3.07 6.66 -2.58
C SER A 22 -2.46 5.34 -2.12
N ALA A 23 -3.12 4.21 -2.44
CA ALA A 23 -2.61 2.89 -2.13
C ALA A 23 -1.27 2.58 -2.85
N GLY A 24 -1.05 3.16 -4.05
CA GLY A 24 0.21 3.08 -4.78
C GLY A 24 1.34 3.86 -4.10
N THR A 25 1.04 5.02 -3.50
CA THR A 25 2.00 5.75 -2.67
C THR A 25 2.36 4.94 -1.42
N ASP A 26 1.36 4.43 -0.70
CA ASP A 26 1.56 3.58 0.48
C ASP A 26 2.40 2.33 0.15
N MET A 27 2.07 1.67 -0.96
CA MET A 27 2.80 0.51 -1.49
C MET A 27 4.25 0.86 -1.84
N SER A 28 4.51 2.04 -2.39
CA SER A 28 5.87 2.48 -2.75
C SER A 28 6.72 2.66 -1.49
N LEU A 29 6.16 3.21 -0.42
CA LEU A 29 6.83 3.30 0.88
C LEU A 29 7.05 1.91 1.50
N ALA A 30 6.10 0.99 1.38
CA ALA A 30 6.30 -0.41 1.79
C ALA A 30 7.42 -1.10 0.99
N MET A 31 7.54 -0.82 -0.31
CA MET A 31 8.63 -1.32 -1.15
C MET A 31 9.98 -0.72 -0.73
N ILE A 32 10.04 0.58 -0.42
CA ILE A 32 11.23 1.22 0.15
C ILE A 32 11.61 0.54 1.48
N ALA A 33 10.63 0.30 2.36
CA ALA A 33 10.85 -0.36 3.64
C ALA A 33 11.44 -1.77 3.47
N LYS A 34 10.98 -2.52 2.47
CA LYS A 34 11.48 -3.86 2.15
C LYS A 34 12.92 -3.85 1.64
N ILE A 35 13.27 -2.89 0.78
CA ILE A 35 14.58 -2.85 0.10
C ILE A 35 15.64 -2.17 0.96
N TYR A 36 15.27 -1.08 1.64
CA TYR A 36 16.19 -0.18 2.33
C TYR A 36 15.97 -0.12 3.85
N GLY A 37 14.93 -0.78 4.38
CA GLY A 37 14.58 -0.77 5.79
C GLY A 37 13.52 0.28 6.15
N ILE A 38 12.85 0.06 7.28
CA ILE A 38 11.72 0.89 7.73
C ILE A 38 12.09 2.36 7.96
N ASP A 39 13.29 2.61 8.49
CA ASP A 39 13.76 3.98 8.78
C ASP A 39 13.89 4.82 7.52
N ALA A 40 14.30 4.21 6.40
CA ALA A 40 14.35 4.88 5.11
C ALA A 40 12.94 5.26 4.65
N ALA A 41 11.97 4.34 4.73
CA ALA A 41 10.59 4.62 4.34
C ALA A 41 9.97 5.75 5.16
N VAL A 42 10.17 5.76 6.48
CA VAL A 42 9.72 6.84 7.37
C VAL A 42 10.38 8.16 6.98
N SER A 43 11.70 8.18 6.78
CA SER A 43 12.40 9.39 6.36
C SER A 43 11.93 9.93 5.00
N PHE A 44 11.58 9.05 4.05
CA PHE A 44 11.02 9.47 2.76
C PHE A 44 9.60 9.99 2.89
N ALA A 45 8.77 9.37 3.73
CA ALA A 45 7.43 9.85 4.04
C ALA A 45 7.48 11.25 4.69
N ASP A 46 8.35 11.43 5.70
CA ASP A 46 8.56 12.71 6.39
C ASP A 46 9.05 13.80 5.42
N MET A 47 10.03 13.49 4.56
CA MET A 47 10.55 14.42 3.55
C MET A 47 9.48 14.83 2.54
N ALA A 48 8.54 13.94 2.24
CA ALA A 48 7.41 14.22 1.34
C ALA A 48 6.22 14.87 2.06
N GLU A 49 6.32 15.11 3.37
CA GLU A 49 5.20 15.55 4.23
C GLU A 49 3.98 14.64 4.11
N TYR A 50 4.22 13.33 3.94
CA TYR A 50 3.20 12.33 3.67
C TYR A 50 2.88 11.48 4.90
N GLU A 51 1.60 11.43 5.29
CA GLU A 51 1.13 10.49 6.30
C GLU A 51 0.95 9.10 5.68
N TRP A 52 1.86 8.19 6.03
CA TRP A 52 1.88 6.84 5.46
C TRP A 52 0.81 5.92 6.10
N ASN A 53 -0.07 5.36 5.27
CA ASN A 53 -0.95 4.27 5.69
C ASN A 53 -0.31 2.91 5.37
N ASN A 54 0.30 2.29 6.39
CA ASN A 54 0.99 1.01 6.26
C ASN A 54 0.10 -0.24 6.48
N ASP A 55 -1.22 -0.13 6.33
CA ASP A 55 -2.12 -1.29 6.35
C ASP A 55 -2.43 -1.81 4.93
N PRO A 56 -1.81 -2.90 4.45
CA PRO A 56 -2.08 -3.44 3.11
C PRO A 56 -3.50 -3.98 2.94
N HIS A 57 -4.20 -4.30 4.04
CA HIS A 57 -5.43 -5.09 4.00
C HIS A 57 -6.70 -4.24 4.05
N HIS A 58 -6.58 -2.92 4.19
CA HIS A 58 -7.73 -2.04 4.41
C HIS A 58 -7.86 -0.92 3.38
N ASP A 59 -8.52 -1.21 2.26
CA ASP A 59 -8.95 -0.21 1.30
C ASP A 59 -10.38 0.29 1.62
N ILE A 60 -10.49 1.50 2.17
CA ILE A 60 -11.77 2.17 2.47
C ILE A 60 -12.68 2.33 1.24
N PHE A 61 -12.11 2.27 0.02
CA PHE A 61 -12.87 2.38 -1.21
C PHE A 61 -13.50 1.04 -1.63
N ALA A 62 -13.04 -0.09 -1.09
CA ALA A 62 -13.61 -1.40 -1.40
C ALA A 62 -15.10 -1.45 -1.08
N LYS A 63 -15.49 -0.97 0.11
CA LYS A 63 -16.91 -0.84 0.50
C LYS A 63 -17.66 0.17 -0.37
N LYS A 64 -17.04 1.33 -0.64
CA LYS A 64 -17.65 2.40 -1.45
C LYS A 64 -18.04 1.93 -2.86
N TYR A 65 -17.25 1.02 -3.44
CA TYR A 65 -17.49 0.46 -4.76
C TYR A 65 -18.21 -0.90 -4.74
N GLY A 66 -18.73 -1.34 -3.60
CA GLY A 66 -19.51 -2.58 -3.48
C GLY A 66 -18.69 -3.85 -3.70
N LEU A 67 -17.38 -3.81 -3.41
CA LEU A 67 -16.51 -4.97 -3.50
C LEU A 67 -16.65 -5.91 -2.28
N ILE A 68 -17.08 -5.34 -1.15
CA ILE A 68 -17.32 -6.00 0.15
C ILE A 68 -18.59 -5.42 0.80
N ASP A 69 -19.20 -6.17 1.73
CA ASP A 69 -20.47 -5.84 2.39
C ASP A 69 -20.36 -4.76 3.50
#